data_AF-A0A7S1V1G0-F1
#
_entry.id   AF-A0A7S1V1G0-F1
#
_cell.length_a   1.000
_cell.length_b   1.000
_cell.length_c   1.000
_cell.angle_alpha   90.00
_cell.angle_beta   90.00
_cell.angle_gamma   90.00
#
_symmetry.space_group_name_H-M   'P 1'
#
loop_
_entity.id
_entity.type
_entity.pdbx_description
1 polymer ?
#
loop_
_entity_poly.entity_id
_entity_poly.type
_entity_poly.pdbx_seq_one_letter_code
_entity_poly.pdbx_strand_id
1 'polypeptide(L)'
;GATTTALSISFLKDEERRFIKEGLGSREGFGRIFSCLSKIDARNAKAFKPEDKETILGLMERQRHGVVDVNKTIAALLRGWFVNTGMTELEASGTKGCSVLANNLVGLYKEALEARRELMGNKHPDTLSSISSLA
;
A
#
# COMPACT_ATOMS: atom_id res chain seq x y z
N GLY A 1 2.89 21.67 15.93
CA GLY A 1 2.29 21.06 14.74
C GLY A 1 3.27 20.05 14.20
N ALA A 2 2.94 18.76 14.27
CA ALA A 2 3.78 17.72 13.69
C ALA A 2 3.58 17.76 12.18
N THR A 3 4.64 18.10 11.43
CA THR A 3 4.72 17.89 10.00
C THR A 3 4.64 16.39 9.74
N THR A 4 3.47 15.90 9.34
CA THR A 4 3.32 14.55 8.79
C THR A 4 4.09 14.51 7.48
N THR A 5 5.32 14.00 7.50
CA THR A 5 6.06 13.70 6.27
C THR A 5 5.31 12.58 5.57
N ALA A 6 4.54 12.91 4.54
CA ALA A 6 3.85 11.93 3.72
C ALA A 6 4.91 11.08 3.00
N LEU A 7 5.09 9.84 3.45
CA LEU A 7 5.91 8.85 2.75
C LEU A 7 5.18 8.47 1.46
N SER A 8 5.70 8.89 0.31
CA SER A 8 5.23 8.47 -1.00
C SER A 8 6.29 7.64 -1.71
N ILE A 9 5.84 6.61 -2.44
CA ILE A 9 6.67 5.87 -3.40
C ILE A 9 6.30 6.43 -4.78
N SER A 10 7.30 6.83 -5.55
CA SER A 10 7.11 7.43 -6.89
C SER A 10 8.07 6.76 -7.88
N PHE A 11 7.57 6.35 -9.04
CA PHE A 11 8.39 5.87 -10.16
C PHE A 11 8.19 6.77 -11.40
N LEU A 12 8.86 6.46 -12.51
CA LEU A 12 8.59 7.11 -13.79
C LEU A 12 7.15 6.81 -14.24
N LYS A 13 6.35 7.84 -14.55
CA LYS A 13 4.90 7.71 -14.81
C LYS A 13 4.52 6.66 -15.85
N ASP A 14 5.36 6.43 -16.87
CA ASP A 14 5.11 5.44 -17.91
C ASP A 14 5.33 4.00 -17.43
N GLU A 15 6.31 3.79 -16.55
CA GLU A 15 6.57 2.50 -15.92
C GLU A 15 5.46 2.15 -14.93
N GLU A 16 4.99 3.13 -14.15
CA GLU A 16 3.85 2.99 -13.23
C GLU A 16 2.60 2.54 -13.98
N ARG A 17 2.26 3.24 -15.07
CA ARG A 17 1.12 2.94 -15.93
C ARG A 17 1.17 1.53 -16.49
N ARG A 18 2.34 1.11 -16.99
CA ARG A 18 2.54 -0.23 -17.54
C ARG A 18 2.37 -1.30 -16.46
N PHE A 19 3.02 -1.10 -15.31
CA PHE A 19 2.96 -2.02 -14.19
C PHE A 19 1.52 -2.20 -13.66
N ILE A 20 0.77 -1.11 -13.56
CA ILE A 20 -0.64 -1.14 -13.17
C ILE A 20 -1.51 -1.88 -14.19
N LYS A 21 -1.31 -1.64 -15.50
CA LYS A 21 -2.08 -2.34 -16.54
C LYS A 21 -1.81 -3.84 -16.55
N GLU A 22 -0.55 -4.25 -16.47
CA GLU A 22 -0.17 -5.66 -16.50
C GLU A 22 -0.56 -6.37 -15.21
N GLY A 23 -0.32 -5.70 -14.07
CA GLY A 23 -0.59 -6.21 -12.74
C GLY A 23 -2.08 -6.24 -12.40
N LEU A 24 -2.76 -5.09 -12.43
CA LEU A 24 -4.16 -4.98 -12.01
C LEU A 24 -5.15 -5.27 -13.15
N GLY A 25 -4.72 -5.26 -14.41
CA GLY A 25 -5.56 -5.57 -15.56
C GLY A 25 -5.87 -7.06 -15.74
N SER A 26 -5.24 -7.95 -14.96
CA SER A 26 -5.48 -9.39 -15.00
C SER A 26 -5.69 -9.97 -13.60
N ARG A 27 -6.47 -11.07 -13.50
CA ARG A 27 -6.67 -11.78 -12.23
C ARG A 27 -5.38 -12.42 -11.72
N GLU A 28 -4.53 -12.90 -12.62
CA GLU A 28 -3.25 -13.52 -12.27
C GLU A 28 -2.24 -12.48 -11.77
N GLY A 29 -2.11 -11.35 -12.46
CA GLY A 29 -1.27 -10.23 -12.02
C GLY A 29 -1.71 -9.69 -10.65
N PHE A 30 -3.03 -9.58 -10.44
CA PHE A 30 -3.58 -9.19 -9.15
C PHE A 30 -3.20 -10.17 -8.04
N GLY A 31 -3.35 -11.48 -8.31
CA GLY A 31 -2.95 -12.53 -7.37
C GLY A 31 -1.45 -12.51 -7.03
N ARG A 32 -0.58 -12.21 -8.01
CA ARG A 32 0.87 -12.04 -7.78
C ARG A 32 1.17 -10.85 -6.88
N ILE A 33 0.54 -9.69 -7.14
CA ILE A 33 0.69 -8.49 -6.30
C ILE A 33 0.24 -8.78 -4.88
N PHE A 34 -0.95 -9.36 -4.71
CA PHE A 34 -1.49 -9.71 -3.40
C PHE A 34 -0.57 -10.70 -2.65
N SER A 35 -0.08 -11.73 -3.35
CA SER A 35 0.89 -12.68 -2.76
C SER A 35 2.18 -11.99 -2.33
N CYS A 36 2.72 -11.08 -3.14
CA CYS A 36 3.90 -10.30 -2.77
C CYS A 36 3.65 -9.44 -1.52
N LEU A 37 2.51 -8.73 -1.45
CA LEU A 37 2.15 -7.90 -0.30
C LEU A 37 2.03 -8.74 0.99
N SER A 38 1.49 -9.96 0.92
CA SER A 38 1.38 -10.86 2.07
C SER A 38 2.73 -11.40 2.58
N LYS A 39 3.77 -11.38 1.75
CA LYS A 39 5.11 -11.88 2.07
C LYS A 39 6.05 -10.80 2.58
N ILE A 40 5.58 -9.55 2.69
CA ILE A 40 6.39 -8.44 3.19
C ILE A 40 6.73 -8.70 4.65
N ASP A 41 8.03 -8.81 4.91
CA ASP A 41 8.57 -8.87 6.26
C ASP A 41 9.83 -8.00 6.38
N ALA A 42 9.71 -6.92 7.14
CA ALA A 42 10.78 -5.98 7.43
C ALA A 42 11.95 -6.64 8.18
N ARG A 43 11.75 -7.79 8.84
CA ARG A 43 12.86 -8.58 9.39
C ARG A 43 13.82 -9.08 8.31
N ASN A 44 13.33 -9.28 7.09
CA ASN A 44 14.15 -9.72 5.97
C ASN A 44 14.84 -8.56 5.22
N ALA A 45 14.63 -7.32 5.65
CA ALA A 45 15.27 -6.16 5.04
C ALA A 45 16.80 -6.26 5.14
N LYS A 46 17.49 -5.78 4.11
CA LYS A 46 18.95 -5.61 4.11
C LYS A 46 19.27 -4.23 4.65
N ALA A 47 20.09 -4.17 5.69
CA ALA A 47 20.71 -2.94 6.15
C ALA A 47 22.14 -2.87 5.61
N PHE A 48 22.65 -1.65 5.42
CA PHE A 48 24.05 -1.44 5.02
C PHE A 48 25.02 -2.00 6.06
N LYS A 49 24.66 -1.92 7.35
CA LYS A 49 25.35 -2.57 8.45
C LYS A 49 24.43 -3.59 9.13
N PRO A 50 24.85 -4.85 9.28
CA PRO A 50 24.04 -5.86 9.95
C PRO A 50 23.83 -5.56 11.45
N GLU A 51 24.75 -4.87 12.11
CA GLU A 51 24.64 -4.47 13.52
C GLU A 51 23.53 -3.44 13.73
N ASP A 52 23.39 -2.50 12.78
CA ASP A 52 22.32 -1.50 12.80
C ASP A 52 20.96 -2.18 12.66
N LYS A 53 20.87 -3.23 11.84
CA LYS A 53 19.63 -4.02 11.69
C LYS A 53 19.21 -4.66 13.00
N GLU A 54 20.11 -5.35 13.68
CA GLU A 54 19.83 -5.99 14.98
C GLU A 54 19.43 -4.95 16.02
N THR A 55 20.09 -3.79 16.02
CA THR A 55 19.76 -2.67 16.92
C THR A 55 18.36 -2.12 16.65
N ILE A 56 18.02 -1.87 15.39
CA ILE A 56 16.71 -1.33 14.99
C ILE A 56 15.60 -2.35 15.31
N LEU A 57 15.80 -3.63 14.96
CA LEU A 57 14.82 -4.68 15.24
C LEU A 57 14.64 -4.87 16.75
N GLY A 58 15.72 -4.89 17.53
CA GLY A 58 15.65 -5.00 19.00
C GLY A 58 14.93 -3.81 19.66
N LEU A 59 15.10 -2.59 19.12
CA LEU A 59 14.33 -1.41 19.56
C LEU A 59 12.85 -1.52 19.18
N MET A 60 12.55 -2.07 18.02
CA MET A 60 11.17 -2.29 17.56
C MET A 60 10.46 -3.38 18.37
N GLU A 61 11.11 -4.48 18.72
CA GLU A 61 10.50 -5.55 19.51
C GLU A 61 10.16 -5.13 20.95
N ARG A 62 10.80 -4.09 21.46
CA ARG A 62 10.45 -3.46 22.75
C ARG A 62 9.17 -2.63 22.69
N GLN A 63 8.67 -2.30 21.49
CA GLN A 63 7.43 -1.55 21.30
C GLN A 63 6.23 -2.50 21.23
N ARG A 64 5.08 -2.08 21.75
CA ARG A 64 3.84 -2.88 21.91
C ARG A 64 3.34 -3.54 20.61
N HIS A 65 3.73 -3.04 19.44
CA HIS A 65 3.30 -3.53 18.13
C HIS A 65 4.45 -3.73 17.10
N GLY A 66 5.69 -3.43 17.50
CA GLY A 66 6.98 -3.67 16.81
C GLY A 66 6.98 -3.82 15.29
N VAL A 67 7.65 -4.86 14.80
CA VAL A 67 7.86 -5.10 13.36
C VAL A 67 6.56 -5.49 12.64
N VAL A 68 5.59 -6.02 13.36
CA VAL A 68 4.28 -6.38 12.81
C VAL A 68 3.55 -5.15 12.28
N ASP A 69 3.55 -4.04 13.04
CA ASP A 69 2.94 -2.79 12.60
C ASP A 69 3.69 -2.16 11.42
N VAL A 70 5.02 -2.30 11.38
CA VAL A 70 5.81 -1.85 10.23
C VAL A 70 5.39 -2.61 8.98
N ASN A 71 5.26 -3.94 9.04
CA ASN A 71 4.81 -4.75 7.92
C ASN A 71 3.39 -4.38 7.48
N LYS A 72 2.46 -4.22 8.44
CA LYS A 72 1.10 -3.76 8.16
C LYS A 72 1.09 -2.37 7.51
N THR A 73 1.93 -1.45 7.99
CA THR A 73 2.04 -0.09 7.46
C THR A 73 2.57 -0.09 6.04
N ILE A 74 3.66 -0.82 5.77
CA ILE A 74 4.24 -0.94 4.42
C ILE A 74 3.19 -1.53 3.46
N ALA A 75 2.51 -2.60 3.86
CA ALA A 75 1.46 -3.20 3.03
C ALA A 75 0.30 -2.23 2.78
N ALA A 76 -0.12 -1.44 3.78
CA ALA A 76 -1.16 -0.43 3.62
C ALA A 76 -0.75 0.72 2.69
N LEU A 77 0.49 1.22 2.80
CA LEU A 77 1.03 2.26 1.94
C LEU A 77 1.11 1.78 0.48
N LEU A 78 1.60 0.57 0.24
CA LEU A 78 1.66 -0.01 -1.09
C LEU A 78 0.27 -0.21 -1.69
N ARG A 79 -0.69 -0.74 -0.93
CA ARG A 79 -2.09 -0.85 -1.39
C ARG A 79 -2.67 0.52 -1.75
N GLY A 80 -2.42 1.54 -0.93
CA GLY A 80 -2.86 2.92 -1.21
C GLY A 80 -2.27 3.47 -2.50
N TRP A 81 -0.98 3.24 -2.73
CA TRP A 81 -0.32 3.61 -3.98
C TRP A 81 -0.95 2.89 -5.19
N PHE A 82 -1.16 1.57 -5.11
CA PHE A 82 -1.81 0.79 -6.17
C PHE A 82 -3.19 1.34 -6.54
N VAL A 83 -4.01 1.70 -5.54
CA VAL A 83 -5.33 2.27 -5.78
C VAL A 83 -5.23 3.63 -6.45
N ASN A 84 -4.39 4.53 -5.93
CA ASN A 84 -4.27 5.89 -6.46
C ASN A 84 -3.79 5.91 -7.92
N THR A 85 -2.73 5.14 -8.21
CA THR A 85 -2.18 5.03 -9.55
C THR A 85 -3.15 4.31 -10.49
N GLY A 86 -3.84 3.28 -10.01
CA GLY A 86 -4.86 2.56 -10.79
C GLY A 86 -6.09 3.39 -11.13
N MET A 87 -6.58 4.22 -10.21
CA MET A 87 -7.67 5.16 -10.47
C MET A 87 -7.27 6.22 -11.51
N THR A 88 -6.07 6.78 -11.36
CA THR A 88 -5.50 7.72 -12.34
C THR A 88 -5.43 7.09 -13.74
N GLU A 89 -5.06 5.81 -13.82
CA GLU A 89 -5.04 5.09 -15.09
C GLU A 89 -6.44 4.86 -15.66
N LEU A 90 -7.39 4.46 -14.81
CA LEU A 90 -8.76 4.20 -15.23
C LEU A 90 -9.39 5.47 -15.82
N GLU A 91 -9.22 6.62 -15.15
CA GLU A 91 -9.65 7.94 -15.63
C GLU A 91 -9.02 8.30 -16.97
N ALA A 92 -7.71 8.06 -17.13
CA ALA A 92 -7.00 8.35 -18.37
C ALA A 92 -7.37 7.40 -19.54
N SER A 93 -7.81 6.17 -19.24
CA SER A 93 -8.08 5.13 -20.25
C SER A 93 -9.46 5.20 -20.91
N GLY A 94 -10.36 6.06 -20.41
CA GLY A 94 -11.73 6.17 -20.90
C GLY A 94 -12.59 4.95 -20.56
N THR A 95 -13.91 5.15 -20.50
CA THR A 95 -14.96 4.25 -19.95
C THR A 95 -15.07 2.82 -20.53
N LYS A 96 -14.12 2.36 -21.35
CA LYS A 96 -14.01 0.98 -21.84
C LYS A 96 -12.88 0.15 -21.21
N GLY A 97 -12.09 0.74 -20.30
CA GLY A 97 -11.05 0.03 -19.55
C GLY A 97 -11.60 -0.97 -18.52
N CYS A 98 -11.90 -2.20 -18.97
CA CYS A 98 -11.91 -3.47 -18.25
C CYS A 98 -12.54 -3.52 -16.84
N SER A 99 -13.73 -4.13 -16.74
CA SER A 99 -14.39 -4.50 -15.48
C SER A 99 -13.46 -5.19 -14.46
N VAL A 100 -12.45 -5.92 -14.91
CA VAL A 100 -11.45 -6.59 -14.07
C VAL A 100 -10.57 -5.60 -13.31
N LEU A 101 -10.09 -4.53 -13.94
CA LEU A 101 -9.22 -3.54 -13.29
C LEU A 101 -10.00 -2.76 -12.23
N ALA A 102 -11.21 -2.32 -12.56
CA ALA A 102 -12.11 -1.67 -11.60
C ALA A 102 -12.45 -2.57 -10.40
N ASN A 103 -12.77 -3.85 -10.64
CA ASN A 103 -13.06 -4.81 -9.56
C ASN A 103 -11.85 -5.06 -8.65
N ASN A 104 -10.65 -5.21 -9.22
CA ASN A 104 -9.42 -5.40 -8.46
C ASN A 104 -9.07 -4.17 -7.60
N LEU A 105 -9.29 -2.95 -8.13
CA LEU A 105 -9.07 -1.71 -7.39
C LEU A 105 -10.01 -1.57 -6.19
N VAL A 106 -11.30 -1.89 -6.36
CA VAL A 106 -12.27 -1.90 -5.26
C VAL A 106 -11.86 -2.89 -4.17
N GLY A 107 -11.35 -4.07 -4.55
CA GLY A 107 -10.82 -5.05 -3.61
C GLY A 107 -9.67 -4.49 -2.77
N LEU A 108 -8.65 -3.92 -3.41
CA LEU A 108 -7.50 -3.31 -2.72
C LEU A 108 -7.89 -2.16 -1.83
N TYR A 109 -8.84 -1.35 -2.26
CA TYR A 109 -9.30 -0.19 -1.50
C TYR A 109 -9.96 -0.62 -0.18
N LYS A 110 -10.80 -1.65 -0.20
CA LYS A 110 -11.43 -2.20 1.01
C LYS A 110 -10.37 -2.72 2.00
N GLU A 111 -9.41 -3.50 1.52
CA GLU A 111 -8.32 -4.00 2.37
C GLU A 111 -7.44 -2.88 2.92
N ALA A 112 -7.13 -1.87 2.11
CA ALA A 112 -6.35 -0.72 2.54
C ALA A 112 -7.08 0.04 3.66
N LEU A 113 -8.40 0.21 3.53
CA LEU A 113 -9.22 0.88 4.52
C LEU A 113 -9.33 0.05 5.82
N GLU A 114 -9.51 -1.26 5.72
CA GLU A 114 -9.53 -2.17 6.87
C GLU A 114 -8.18 -2.16 7.60
N ALA A 115 -7.07 -2.30 6.87
CA ALA A 115 -5.73 -2.24 7.45
C ALA A 115 -5.46 -0.89 8.14
N ARG A 116 -5.90 0.23 7.55
CA ARG A 116 -5.75 1.56 8.15
C ARG A 116 -6.61 1.74 9.41
N ARG A 117 -7.83 1.19 9.41
CA ARG A 117 -8.72 1.18 10.59
C ARG A 117 -8.14 0.37 11.74
N GLU A 118 -7.55 -0.80 11.44
CA GLU A 118 -6.85 -1.60 12.44
C GLU A 118 -5.62 -0.90 13.01
N LEU A 119 -4.82 -0.25 12.15
CA LEU A 119 -3.53 0.31 12.54
C LEU A 119 -3.66 1.66 13.26
N MET A 120 -4.60 2.53 12.85
CA MET A 120 -4.66 3.92 13.32
C MET A 120 -5.99 4.31 13.99
N GLY A 121 -6.99 3.41 13.99
CA GLY A 121 -8.36 3.76 14.36
C GLY A 121 -9.00 4.83 13.45
N ASN A 122 -10.24 5.21 13.75
CA ASN A 122 -11.02 6.16 12.92
C ASN A 122 -10.54 7.62 12.95
N LYS A 123 -9.47 7.94 13.68
CA LYS A 123 -9.02 9.33 13.92
C LYS A 123 -7.92 9.82 12.99
N HIS A 124 -7.38 8.97 12.11
CA HIS A 124 -6.34 9.40 11.19
C HIS A 124 -6.92 10.23 10.01
N PRO A 125 -6.34 11.39 9.67
CA PRO A 125 -6.83 12.25 8.59
C PRO A 125 -6.97 11.54 7.23
N ASP A 126 -6.11 10.56 6.93
CA ASP A 126 -6.24 9.77 5.69
C ASP A 126 -7.42 8.81 5.70
N THR A 127 -7.85 8.33 6.87
CA THR A 127 -9.07 7.52 7.01
C THR A 127 -10.31 8.39 6.78
N LEU A 128 -10.29 9.65 7.24
CA LEU A 128 -11.37 10.62 6.99
C LEU A 128 -11.46 11.02 5.51
N SER A 129 -10.31 11.20 4.84
CA SER A 129 -10.27 11.49 3.40
C SER A 129 -10.82 10.31 2.58
N SER A 130 -10.47 9.07 2.94
CA SER A 130 -11.02 7.86 2.30
C SER A 130 -12.54 7.69 2.53
N ILE A 131 -13.05 7.99 3.73
CA ILE A 131 -14.51 7.97 3.98
C ILE A 131 -15.23 9.04 3.16
N SER A 132 -14.64 10.22 2.98
CA SER A 132 -15.19 11.29 2.17
C SER A 132 -15.24 10.97 0.68
N SER A 133 -14.38 10.08 0.16
CA SER A 133 -14.41 9.66 -1.24
C SER A 133 -15.45 8.56 -1.54
N LEU A 134 -16.14 8.07 -0.51
CA LEU A 134 -17.22 7.07 -0.60
C LEU A 134 -18.62 7.68 -0.40
N ALA A 135 -18.71 8.97 -0.07
CA ALA A 135 -19.96 9.73 0.09
C ALA A 135 -20.26 10.54 -1.17
#